data_AF-A0A9E5G483-F1
#
_entry.id   AF-A0A9E5G483-F1
#
_cell.length_a   1.000
_cell.length_b   1.000
_cell.length_c   1.000
_cell.angle_alpha   90.00
_cell.angle_beta   90.00
_cell.angle_gamma   90.00
#
_symmetry.space_group_name_H-M   'P 1'
#
loop_
_entity.id
_entity.type
_entity.pdbx_description
1 polymer ?
#
loop_
_entity_poly.entity_id
_entity_poly.type
_entity_poly.pdbx_seq_one_letter_code
_entity_poly.pdbx_strand_id
1 'polypeptide(L)'
;MYDIELGKFVQKIKTIITSGTVLPQEVIIKNINMNKISRSVCGHLLAAKNYYDESCVVDKALRDFFLNMNALPPIGHHLLCWIYLYSTMVMMRDVVVKSYSANIKFPEGLLSIISAFPVSYILTNESEKCSLTDIFTYCSNNIDDTVDFPLDLYSCKYPGSPDFRHFIWPCNISDDADGAAFMLGNDINHNIIATRNIEI
;
A
#
# COMPACT_ATOMS: atom_id res chain seq x y z
N MET A 1 -11.08 7.47 17.12
CA MET A 1 -10.20 6.28 16.97
C MET A 1 -10.06 5.98 15.49
N TYR A 2 -8.83 5.97 14.95
CA TYR A 2 -8.58 5.88 13.51
C TYR A 2 -9.00 4.54 12.91
N ASP A 3 -8.73 3.44 13.59
CA ASP A 3 -9.01 2.07 13.13
C ASP A 3 -10.51 1.79 12.90
N ILE A 4 -11.40 2.52 13.58
CA ILE A 4 -12.84 2.40 13.33
C ILE A 4 -13.17 2.80 11.89
N GLU A 5 -12.56 3.87 11.39
CA GLU A 5 -12.81 4.35 10.03
C GLU A 5 -12.16 3.44 8.98
N LEU A 6 -10.96 2.91 9.26
CA LEU A 6 -10.35 1.87 8.43
C LEU A 6 -11.25 0.62 8.36
N GLY A 7 -11.75 0.15 9.51
CA GLY A 7 -12.67 -0.98 9.59
C GLY A 7 -13.94 -0.76 8.78
N LYS A 8 -14.58 0.41 8.89
CA LYS A 8 -15.76 0.77 8.09
C LYS A 8 -15.45 0.76 6.58
N PHE A 9 -14.31 1.33 6.19
CA PHE A 9 -13.87 1.36 4.79
C PHE A 9 -13.68 -0.06 4.22
N VAL A 10 -12.94 -0.89 4.95
CA VAL A 10 -12.73 -2.32 4.64
C VAL A 10 -14.05 -3.06 4.48
N GLN A 11 -15.01 -2.87 5.40
CA GLN A 11 -16.32 -3.52 5.31
C GLN A 11 -17.15 -3.04 4.11
N LYS A 12 -17.12 -1.74 3.78
CA LYS A 12 -17.79 -1.20 2.59
C LYS A 12 -17.23 -1.87 1.32
N ILE A 13 -15.91 -1.94 1.17
CA ILE A 13 -15.27 -2.57 0.01
C ILE A 13 -15.57 -4.06 -0.04
N LYS A 14 -15.49 -4.75 1.10
CA LYS A 14 -15.84 -6.18 1.20
C LYS A 14 -17.26 -6.44 0.71
N THR A 15 -18.22 -5.61 1.12
CA THR A 15 -19.61 -5.72 0.70
C THR A 15 -19.74 -5.53 -0.81
N ILE A 16 -19.05 -4.53 -1.38
CA ILE A 16 -19.06 -4.28 -2.83
C ILE A 16 -18.53 -5.50 -3.60
N ILE A 17 -17.38 -6.04 -3.19
CA ILE A 17 -16.73 -7.17 -3.86
C ILE A 17 -17.57 -8.46 -3.74
N THR A 18 -18.15 -8.72 -2.57
CA THR A 18 -18.89 -9.97 -2.31
C THR A 18 -20.33 -9.97 -2.81
N SER A 19 -20.93 -8.79 -3.04
CA SER A 19 -22.31 -8.68 -3.53
C SER A 19 -22.42 -8.62 -5.06
N GLY A 20 -21.32 -8.36 -5.77
CA GLY A 20 -21.32 -8.23 -7.23
C GLY A 20 -21.27 -9.58 -7.94
N THR A 21 -22.27 -9.89 -8.77
CA THR A 21 -22.19 -10.96 -9.78
C THR A 21 -21.21 -10.60 -10.91
N VAL A 22 -21.10 -9.30 -11.22
CA VAL A 22 -20.10 -8.69 -12.11
C VAL A 22 -19.65 -7.39 -11.45
N LEU A 23 -18.33 -7.22 -11.26
CA LEU A 23 -17.78 -6.01 -10.65
C LEU A 23 -17.70 -4.89 -11.69
N PRO A 24 -18.28 -3.70 -11.46
CA PRO A 24 -18.02 -2.54 -12.30
C PRO A 24 -16.53 -2.16 -12.21
N GLN A 25 -16.00 -1.48 -13.23
CA GLN A 25 -14.59 -1.07 -13.20
C GLN A 25 -14.33 -0.07 -12.06
N GLU A 26 -15.17 0.94 -11.91
CA GLU A 26 -15.01 1.98 -10.88
C GLU A 26 -16.28 2.12 -10.05
N VAL A 27 -16.13 2.34 -8.74
CA VAL A 27 -17.21 2.66 -7.81
C VAL A 27 -16.85 3.89 -6.99
N ILE A 28 -17.77 4.85 -6.90
CA ILE A 28 -17.62 6.01 -6.01
C ILE A 28 -18.16 5.63 -4.63
N ILE A 29 -17.26 5.53 -3.65
CA ILE A 29 -17.63 5.30 -2.25
C ILE A 29 -17.79 6.65 -1.55
N LYS A 30 -19.01 6.94 -1.12
CA LYS A 30 -19.35 8.22 -0.50
C LYS A 30 -18.94 8.33 0.95
N ASN A 31 -18.67 9.56 1.38
CA ASN A 31 -18.44 9.97 2.76
C ASN A 31 -17.35 9.14 3.45
N ILE A 32 -16.15 9.14 2.86
CA ILE A 32 -14.98 8.43 3.39
C ILE A 32 -14.05 9.41 4.08
N ASN A 33 -13.69 9.13 5.34
CA ASN A 33 -12.73 9.94 6.08
C ASN A 33 -11.31 9.43 5.81
N MET A 34 -10.70 9.93 4.73
CA MET A 34 -9.36 9.52 4.31
C MET A 34 -8.27 9.94 5.30
N ASN A 35 -8.44 11.06 6.01
CA ASN A 35 -7.51 11.47 7.05
C ASN A 35 -7.33 10.38 8.12
N LYS A 36 -8.43 9.83 8.67
CA LYS A 36 -8.38 8.79 9.69
C LYS A 36 -7.91 7.44 9.14
N ILE A 37 -8.32 7.08 7.92
CA ILE A 37 -7.90 5.83 7.26
C ILE A 37 -6.39 5.83 7.02
N SER A 38 -5.87 6.88 6.39
CA SER A 38 -4.44 7.05 6.12
C SER A 38 -3.62 6.99 7.41
N ARG A 39 -4.06 7.67 8.48
CA ARG A 39 -3.40 7.60 9.79
C ARG A 39 -3.42 6.20 10.39
N SER A 40 -4.54 5.48 10.32
CA SER A 40 -4.64 4.10 10.83
C SER A 40 -3.62 3.18 10.12
N VAL A 41 -3.54 3.27 8.79
CA VAL A 41 -2.56 2.50 8.00
C VAL A 41 -1.12 2.87 8.39
N CYS A 42 -0.79 4.16 8.48
CA CYS A 42 0.53 4.61 8.93
C CYS A 42 0.85 4.12 10.35
N GLY A 43 -0.12 4.12 11.26
CA GLY A 43 0.02 3.60 12.62
C GLY A 43 0.35 2.11 12.63
N HIS A 44 -0.32 1.31 11.81
CA HIS A 44 0.01 -0.12 11.64
C HIS A 44 1.41 -0.33 11.07
N LEU A 45 1.80 0.44 10.05
CA LEU A 45 3.17 0.37 9.50
C LEU A 45 4.22 0.75 10.55
N LEU A 46 4.00 1.80 11.33
CA LEU A 46 4.89 2.20 12.42
C LEU A 46 5.00 1.10 13.50
N ALA A 47 3.88 0.48 13.88
CA ALA A 47 3.83 -0.58 14.88
C ALA A 47 4.42 -1.92 14.40
N ALA A 48 4.53 -2.13 13.09
CA ALA A 48 5.12 -3.33 12.50
C ALA A 48 6.65 -3.43 12.69
N LYS A 49 7.31 -2.36 13.16
CA LYS A 49 8.71 -2.40 13.56
C LYS A 49 8.84 -2.88 15.00
N ASN A 50 9.77 -3.81 15.21
CA ASN A 50 10.07 -4.34 16.55
C ASN A 50 10.92 -3.39 17.41
N TYR A 51 11.32 -2.24 16.88
CA TYR A 51 12.13 -1.24 17.56
C TYR A 51 11.69 0.17 17.20
N TYR A 52 11.98 1.11 18.08
CA TYR A 52 11.73 2.52 17.86
C TYR A 52 12.97 3.17 17.25
N ASP A 53 12.92 3.46 15.95
CA ASP A 53 14.00 4.17 15.26
C ASP A 53 13.81 5.68 15.43
N GLU A 54 14.68 6.33 16.20
CA GLU A 54 14.73 7.79 16.34
C GLU A 54 15.45 8.47 15.19
N SER A 55 16.27 7.75 14.42
CA SER A 55 17.07 8.32 13.33
C SER A 55 16.34 8.30 11.99
N CYS A 56 15.42 7.34 11.80
CA CYS A 56 14.66 7.20 10.56
C CYS A 56 13.74 8.41 10.30
N VAL A 57 14.09 9.18 9.27
CA VAL A 57 13.37 10.40 8.86
C VAL A 57 11.93 10.09 8.44
N VAL A 58 11.71 8.98 7.74
CA VAL A 58 10.38 8.55 7.29
C VAL A 58 9.49 8.24 8.50
N ASP A 59 9.98 7.45 9.46
CA ASP A 59 9.21 7.10 10.65
C ASP A 59 8.86 8.34 11.49
N LYS A 60 9.77 9.30 11.61
CA LYS A 60 9.49 10.59 12.27
C LYS A 60 8.34 11.32 11.59
N ALA A 61 8.40 11.48 10.27
CA ALA A 61 7.36 12.17 9.52
C ALA A 61 6.01 11.45 9.60
N LEU A 62 6.00 10.10 9.56
CA LEU A 62 4.79 9.30 9.76
C LEU A 62 4.23 9.42 11.17
N ARG A 63 5.08 9.49 12.21
CA ARG A 63 4.65 9.70 13.61
C ARG A 63 4.06 11.09 13.79
N ASP A 64 4.70 12.12 13.24
CA ASP A 64 4.20 13.49 13.27
C ASP A 64 2.82 13.57 12.60
N PHE A 65 2.68 12.93 11.44
CA PHE A 65 1.38 12.74 10.80
C PHE A 65 0.44 12.01 11.76
N PHE A 66 0.73 10.80 12.21
CA PHE A 66 -0.15 10.02 13.07
C PHE A 66 -0.63 10.76 14.34
N LEU A 67 0.25 11.50 15.01
CA LEU A 67 -0.03 12.16 16.29
C LEU A 67 -0.70 13.53 16.15
N ASN A 68 -0.42 14.27 15.07
CA ASN A 68 -0.99 15.59 14.84
C ASN A 68 -2.21 15.51 13.92
N MET A 69 -3.40 15.75 14.48
CA MET A 69 -4.66 15.67 13.75
C MET A 69 -4.75 16.61 12.54
N ASN A 70 -4.04 17.73 12.57
CA ASN A 70 -4.06 18.75 11.52
C ASN A 70 -2.89 18.62 10.53
N ALA A 71 -1.97 17.67 10.75
CA ALA A 71 -0.83 17.48 9.85
C ALA A 71 -1.28 16.83 8.54
N LEU A 72 -0.82 17.38 7.42
CA LEU A 72 -0.93 16.75 6.11
C LEU A 72 0.03 15.55 6.00
N PRO A 73 -0.22 14.62 5.07
CA PRO A 73 0.72 13.54 4.81
C PRO A 73 2.14 14.05 4.51
N PRO A 74 3.19 13.27 4.84
CA PRO A 74 4.56 13.68 4.58
C PRO A 74 4.80 14.02 3.11
N ILE A 75 5.43 15.17 2.85
CA ILE A 75 5.76 15.61 1.49
C ILE A 75 6.67 14.57 0.83
N GLY A 76 6.40 14.29 -0.45
CA GLY A 76 7.18 13.33 -1.24
C GLY A 76 6.95 11.86 -0.86
N HIS A 77 5.90 11.58 -0.09
CA HIS A 77 5.48 10.21 0.22
C HIS A 77 4.08 9.97 -0.33
N HIS A 78 3.82 8.71 -0.66
CA HIS A 78 2.58 8.25 -1.26
C HIS A 78 2.06 7.04 -0.49
N LEU A 79 0.74 6.95 -0.32
CA LEU A 79 0.09 5.77 0.24
C LEU A 79 -0.82 5.18 -0.83
N LEU A 80 -0.27 4.26 -1.61
CA LEU A 80 -0.93 3.66 -2.75
C LEU A 80 -1.86 2.54 -2.29
N CYS A 81 -3.10 2.55 -2.77
CA CYS A 81 -4.17 1.63 -2.38
C CYS A 81 -4.66 0.82 -3.58
N TRP A 82 -4.96 -0.46 -3.38
CA TRP A 82 -5.57 -1.32 -4.40
C TRP A 82 -6.43 -2.43 -3.80
N ILE A 83 -7.26 -3.05 -4.65
CA ILE A 83 -8.06 -4.21 -4.28
C ILE A 83 -7.19 -5.45 -4.15
N TYR A 84 -7.29 -6.09 -2.99
CA TYR A 84 -6.55 -7.30 -2.65
C TYR A 84 -7.52 -8.46 -2.38
N LEU A 85 -7.51 -9.47 -3.25
CA LEU A 85 -8.56 -10.50 -3.29
C LEU A 85 -8.26 -11.75 -2.45
N TYR A 86 -7.12 -11.79 -1.77
CA TYR A 86 -6.63 -13.00 -1.11
C TYR A 86 -6.87 -12.96 0.40
N SER A 87 -7.13 -14.11 1.00
CA SER A 87 -7.26 -14.24 2.46
C SER A 87 -5.92 -14.15 3.21
N THR A 88 -4.80 -14.22 2.49
CA THR A 88 -3.45 -14.14 3.05
C THR A 88 -3.14 -12.72 3.52
N MET A 89 -2.65 -12.55 4.74
CA MET A 89 -2.13 -11.27 5.20
C MET A 89 -0.65 -11.17 4.85
N VAL A 90 -0.23 -10.03 4.27
CA VAL A 90 1.17 -9.72 3.98
C VAL A 90 1.53 -8.43 4.68
N MET A 91 2.66 -8.42 5.38
CA MET A 91 3.22 -7.23 6.00
C MET A 91 4.72 -7.23 5.77
N MET A 92 5.23 -6.20 5.12
CA MET A 92 6.66 -6.02 4.88
C MET A 92 7.02 -4.56 5.13
N ARG A 93 8.12 -4.32 5.82
CA ARG A 93 8.61 -2.97 6.13
C ARG A 93 9.99 -2.76 5.54
N ASP A 94 10.21 -1.55 5.05
CA ASP A 94 11.49 -1.04 4.57
C ASP A 94 12.21 -2.00 3.60
N VAL A 95 11.44 -2.53 2.65
CA VAL A 95 11.96 -3.35 1.56
C VAL A 95 12.39 -2.47 0.41
N VAL A 96 13.59 -2.68 -0.13
CA VAL A 96 13.96 -2.11 -1.42
C VAL A 96 13.57 -3.10 -2.50
N VAL A 97 12.63 -2.72 -3.36
CA VAL A 97 12.07 -3.58 -4.41
C VAL A 97 12.54 -3.13 -5.78
N LYS A 98 12.86 -4.10 -6.64
CA LYS A 98 13.20 -3.85 -8.04
C LYS A 98 12.54 -4.87 -8.96
N SER A 99 11.87 -4.37 -10.00
CA SER A 99 11.37 -5.20 -11.09
C SER A 99 12.49 -5.48 -12.08
N TYR A 100 12.38 -6.62 -12.74
CA TYR A 100 13.26 -6.97 -13.85
C TYR A 100 12.50 -7.27 -15.13
N SER A 101 11.18 -7.06 -15.12
CA SER A 101 10.31 -7.19 -16.28
C SER A 101 10.00 -5.81 -16.85
N ALA A 102 10.26 -5.63 -18.14
CA ALA A 102 9.89 -4.41 -18.86
C ALA A 102 8.38 -4.35 -19.17
N ASN A 103 7.67 -5.47 -19.05
CA ASN A 103 6.30 -5.62 -19.53
C ASN A 103 5.24 -5.30 -18.46
N ILE A 104 5.60 -5.40 -17.18
CA ILE A 104 4.69 -5.16 -16.05
C ILE A 104 5.22 -3.98 -15.24
N LYS A 105 4.40 -2.94 -15.11
CA LYS A 105 4.73 -1.79 -14.27
C LYS A 105 4.71 -2.17 -12.80
N PHE A 106 5.72 -1.71 -12.07
CA PHE A 106 6.02 -2.15 -10.72
C PHE A 106 6.41 -0.97 -9.83
N PRO A 107 6.04 -0.95 -8.54
CA PRO A 107 6.57 0.01 -7.59
C PRO A 107 8.02 -0.41 -7.31
N GLU A 108 8.94 0.52 -7.49
CA GLU A 108 10.35 0.30 -7.22
C GLU A 108 10.80 1.16 -6.04
N GLY A 109 12.01 0.93 -5.54
CA GLY A 109 12.58 1.71 -4.45
C GLY A 109 12.16 1.21 -3.08
N LEU A 110 12.20 2.10 -2.08
CA LEU A 110 11.91 1.77 -0.69
C LEU A 110 10.39 1.72 -0.47
N LEU A 111 9.88 0.53 -0.15
CA LEU A 111 8.46 0.28 0.06
C LEU A 111 8.19 -0.25 1.46
N SER A 112 6.98 0.00 1.95
CA SER A 112 6.37 -0.73 3.05
C SER A 112 4.97 -1.15 2.67
N ILE A 113 4.63 -2.42 2.87
CA ILE A 113 3.43 -3.06 2.36
C ILE A 113 2.61 -3.60 3.51
N ILE A 114 1.31 -3.38 3.45
CA ILE A 114 0.33 -4.08 4.28
C ILE A 114 -0.84 -4.51 3.40
N SER A 115 -1.07 -5.81 3.32
CA SER A 115 -2.11 -6.43 2.51
C SER A 115 -2.99 -7.31 3.38
N ALA A 116 -4.29 -7.09 3.34
CA ALA A 116 -5.28 -7.96 3.95
C ALA A 116 -6.59 -7.85 3.18
N PHE A 117 -7.35 -8.94 3.06
CA PHE A 117 -8.63 -8.87 2.33
C PHE A 117 -9.55 -7.77 2.91
N PRO A 118 -10.10 -6.85 2.08
CA PRO A 118 -10.05 -6.79 0.62
C PRO A 118 -9.14 -5.68 0.05
N VAL A 119 -8.28 -5.07 0.86
CA VAL A 119 -7.52 -3.85 0.48
C VAL A 119 -6.06 -4.00 0.86
N SER A 120 -5.18 -3.52 0.00
CA SER A 120 -3.76 -3.47 0.28
C SER A 120 -3.20 -2.07 0.07
N TYR A 121 -2.12 -1.78 0.79
CA TYR A 121 -1.47 -0.49 0.83
C TYR A 121 0.05 -0.63 0.63
N ILE A 122 0.62 0.30 -0.13
CA ILE A 122 2.07 0.53 -0.26
C ILE A 122 2.37 1.96 0.17
N LEU A 123 3.23 2.10 1.17
CA LEU A 123 3.91 3.37 1.45
C LEU A 123 5.21 3.42 0.65
N THR A 124 5.43 4.51 -0.09
CA THR A 124 6.62 4.73 -0.91
C THR A 124 6.96 6.21 -1.01
N ASN A 125 8.21 6.51 -1.38
CA ASN A 125 8.67 7.84 -1.79
C ASN A 125 8.81 7.98 -3.32
N GLU A 126 8.53 6.92 -4.06
CA GLU A 126 8.51 6.92 -5.52
C GLU A 126 7.15 7.32 -6.06
N SER A 127 7.15 7.94 -7.25
CA SER A 127 5.90 8.30 -7.92
C SER A 127 5.09 7.07 -8.32
N GLU A 128 3.77 7.24 -8.34
CA GLU A 128 2.81 6.25 -8.83
C GLU A 128 3.13 5.85 -10.29
N LYS A 129 3.36 4.56 -10.53
CA LYS A 129 3.66 4.00 -11.86
C LYS A 129 2.76 2.83 -12.22
N CYS A 130 1.96 2.34 -11.29
CA CYS A 130 1.30 1.03 -11.32
C CYS A 130 -0.23 1.10 -11.40
N SER A 131 -0.77 2.28 -11.73
CA SER A 131 -2.21 2.56 -11.76
C SER A 131 -2.90 2.27 -10.42
N LEU A 132 -2.23 2.62 -9.32
CA LEU A 132 -2.78 2.56 -7.97
C LEU A 132 -3.27 3.94 -7.54
N THR A 133 -4.26 3.98 -6.65
CA THR A 133 -4.78 5.24 -6.13
C THR A 133 -3.97 5.68 -4.93
N ASP A 134 -3.36 6.87 -4.98
CA ASP A 134 -2.70 7.46 -3.82
C ASP A 134 -3.73 8.11 -2.88
N ILE A 135 -3.98 7.48 -1.73
CA ILE A 135 -5.00 7.96 -0.79
C ILE A 135 -4.54 9.15 0.03
N PHE A 136 -3.23 9.47 0.05
CA PHE A 136 -2.74 10.70 0.68
C PHE A 136 -3.24 11.96 -0.04
N THR A 137 -3.53 11.87 -1.34
CA THR A 137 -4.05 13.01 -2.13
C THR A 137 -5.45 13.47 -1.70
N TYR A 138 -6.16 12.64 -0.93
CA TYR A 138 -7.50 12.93 -0.40
C TYR A 138 -7.48 13.42 1.05
N CYS A 139 -6.29 13.55 1.66
CA CYS A 139 -6.16 14.07 3.02
C CYS A 139 -6.23 15.61 3.03
N SER A 140 -6.68 16.15 4.15
CA SER A 140 -6.80 17.59 4.40
C SER A 140 -6.25 17.93 5.79
N ASN A 141 -6.25 19.21 6.13
CA ASN A 141 -5.85 19.67 7.46
C ASN A 141 -6.97 19.56 8.50
N ASN A 142 -8.16 19.09 8.13
CA ASN A 142 -9.27 18.82 9.05
C ASN A 142 -9.54 17.31 9.13
N ILE A 143 -9.25 16.75 10.31
CA ILE A 143 -9.36 15.31 10.58
C ILE A 143 -10.76 14.73 10.36
N ASP A 144 -11.81 15.55 10.41
CA ASP A 144 -13.20 15.12 10.26
C ASP A 144 -13.73 15.23 8.84
N ASP A 145 -12.97 15.82 7.91
CA ASP A 145 -13.38 15.92 6.50
C ASP A 145 -13.63 14.53 5.89
N THR A 146 -14.63 14.50 5.02
CA THR A 146 -14.97 13.31 4.23
C THR A 146 -14.95 13.63 2.75
N VAL A 147 -14.55 12.65 1.96
CA VAL A 147 -14.49 12.74 0.50
C VAL A 147 -15.33 11.64 -0.15
N ASP A 148 -15.72 11.87 -1.39
CA ASP A 148 -16.17 10.81 -2.28
C ASP A 148 -14.94 10.19 -2.95
N PHE A 149 -14.72 8.90 -2.70
CA PHE A 149 -13.52 8.20 -3.13
C PHE A 149 -13.80 7.32 -4.35
N PRO A 150 -13.17 7.59 -5.50
CA PRO A 150 -13.21 6.70 -6.65
C PRO A 150 -12.34 5.47 -6.37
N LEU A 151 -12.96 4.30 -6.36
CA LEU A 151 -12.27 3.03 -6.20
C LEU A 151 -12.31 2.26 -7.51
N ASP A 152 -11.12 2.04 -8.09
CA ASP A 152 -10.93 1.13 -9.21
C ASP A 152 -10.92 -0.33 -8.70
N LEU A 153 -11.97 -1.08 -9.00
CA LEU A 153 -12.08 -2.50 -8.64
C LEU A 153 -11.14 -3.38 -9.48
N TYR A 154 -10.66 -2.89 -10.64
CA TYR A 154 -9.68 -3.58 -11.47
C TYR A 154 -8.23 -3.29 -11.03
N SER A 155 -8.02 -2.47 -10.00
CA SER A 155 -6.69 -2.28 -9.39
C SER A 155 -6.06 -3.58 -8.84
N CYS A 156 -6.86 -4.64 -8.66
CA CYS A 156 -6.38 -6.00 -8.37
C CYS A 156 -5.63 -6.67 -9.53
N LYS A 157 -5.63 -6.08 -10.73
CA LYS A 157 -4.94 -6.56 -11.93
C LYS A 157 -3.74 -5.69 -12.27
N TYR A 158 -2.84 -6.22 -13.09
CA TYR A 158 -1.74 -5.44 -13.64
C TYR A 158 -2.26 -4.44 -14.69
N PRO A 159 -1.69 -3.21 -14.78
CA PRO A 159 -2.13 -2.22 -15.75
C PRO A 159 -2.01 -2.75 -17.18
N GLY A 160 -3.12 -2.77 -17.91
CA GLY A 160 -3.15 -3.25 -19.30
C GLY A 160 -3.10 -4.77 -19.47
N SER A 161 -3.18 -5.55 -18.39
CA SER A 161 -3.25 -7.02 -18.43
C SER A 161 -4.53 -7.53 -17.76
N PRO A 162 -5.10 -8.67 -18.23
CA PRO A 162 -6.20 -9.34 -17.54
C PRO A 162 -5.76 -10.06 -16.25
N ASP A 163 -4.46 -10.23 -16.03
CA ASP A 163 -3.90 -11.03 -14.95
C ASP A 163 -3.98 -10.31 -13.60
N PHE A 164 -4.33 -11.07 -12.56
CA PHE A 164 -4.38 -10.57 -11.19
C PHE A 164 -2.98 -10.41 -10.62
N ARG A 165 -2.80 -9.38 -9.78
CA ARG A 165 -1.57 -9.19 -9.01
C ARG A 165 -1.35 -10.40 -8.12
N HIS A 166 -0.12 -10.90 -8.09
CA HIS A 166 0.26 -11.99 -7.20
C HIS A 166 0.00 -11.65 -5.73
N PHE A 167 -0.31 -12.64 -4.89
CA PHE A 167 -0.75 -12.38 -3.51
C PHE A 167 0.34 -11.79 -2.59
N ILE A 168 1.62 -11.93 -2.94
CA ILE A 168 2.73 -11.23 -2.25
C ILE A 168 3.31 -10.07 -3.06
N TRP A 169 2.67 -9.67 -4.17
CA TRP A 169 3.11 -8.52 -4.96
C TRP A 169 3.17 -7.25 -4.09
N PRO A 170 4.19 -6.40 -4.20
CA PRO A 170 5.31 -6.40 -5.16
C PRO A 170 6.55 -7.21 -4.72
N CYS A 171 6.44 -8.11 -3.76
CA CYS A 171 7.58 -8.88 -3.24
C CYS A 171 7.57 -10.35 -3.67
N ASN A 172 6.97 -10.67 -4.82
CA ASN A 172 6.99 -12.02 -5.38
C ASN A 172 8.32 -12.30 -6.08
N ILE A 173 9.09 -13.25 -5.55
CA ILE A 173 10.33 -13.69 -6.17
C ILE A 173 9.99 -14.83 -7.13
N SER A 174 10.02 -14.54 -8.42
CA SER A 174 9.77 -15.51 -9.49
C SER A 174 10.53 -15.10 -10.75
N ASP A 175 10.63 -16.05 -11.68
CA ASP A 175 11.12 -15.80 -13.04
C ASP A 175 10.00 -15.36 -14.00
N ASP A 176 8.77 -15.29 -13.48
CA ASP A 176 7.59 -14.83 -14.22
C ASP A 176 7.67 -13.33 -14.53
N ALA A 177 6.80 -12.87 -15.43
CA ALA A 177 6.77 -11.47 -15.88
C ALA A 177 6.44 -10.47 -14.76
N ASP A 178 5.89 -10.93 -13.64
CA ASP A 178 5.59 -10.14 -12.45
C ASP A 178 6.63 -10.29 -11.34
N GLY A 179 7.69 -11.09 -11.55
CA GLY A 179 8.72 -11.35 -10.55
C GLY A 179 9.59 -10.14 -10.21
N ALA A 180 9.92 -10.01 -8.93
CA ALA A 180 10.79 -8.97 -8.38
C ALA A 180 11.91 -9.56 -7.53
N ALA A 181 13.01 -8.81 -7.39
CA ALA A 181 13.93 -9.01 -6.27
C ALA A 181 13.66 -7.94 -5.22
N PHE A 182 13.95 -8.27 -3.97
CA PHE A 182 13.91 -7.31 -2.90
C PHE A 182 15.05 -7.52 -1.90
N MET A 183 15.41 -6.43 -1.23
CA MET A 183 16.35 -6.40 -0.13
C MET A 183 15.62 -5.93 1.12
N LEU A 184 15.76 -6.70 2.20
CA LEU A 184 15.30 -6.35 3.55
C LEU A 184 16.52 -5.90 4.36
N GLY A 185 16.54 -4.63 4.76
CA GLY A 185 17.50 -4.15 5.75
C GLY A 185 17.07 -4.60 7.15
N ASN A 186 17.93 -5.30 7.88
CA ASN A 186 17.64 -5.79 9.24
C ASN A 186 18.49 -5.06 10.30
N ASP A 187 19.79 -4.87 10.02
CA ASP A 187 20.72 -4.06 10.82
C ASP A 187 21.93 -3.66 9.94
N ILE A 188 22.78 -2.73 10.38
CA ILE A 188 23.96 -2.21 9.65
C ILE A 188 24.88 -3.35 9.14
N ASN A 189 24.86 -4.50 9.83
CA ASN A 189 25.70 -5.66 9.54
C ASN A 189 24.94 -6.87 8.92
N HIS A 190 23.61 -6.81 8.81
CA HIS A 190 22.81 -7.95 8.34
C HIS A 190 21.72 -7.49 7.37
N ASN A 191 21.90 -7.83 6.10
CA ASN A 191 20.89 -7.64 5.06
C ASN A 191 20.41 -9.01 4.60
N ILE A 192 19.09 -9.16 4.47
CA ILE A 192 18.51 -10.31 3.79
C ILE A 192 18.29 -9.89 2.34
N ILE A 193 19.07 -10.47 1.44
CA ILE A 193 18.94 -10.26 0.00
C ILE A 193 18.19 -11.44 -0.57
N ALA A 194 17.04 -11.16 -1.19
CA ALA A 194 16.24 -12.18 -1.85
C ALA A 194 16.20 -11.86 -3.35
N THR A 195 17.00 -12.61 -4.11
CA THR A 195 17.20 -12.40 -5.55
C THR A 195 16.71 -13.61 -6.33
N ARG A 196 16.14 -13.35 -7.51
CA ARG A 196 15.94 -14.39 -8.53
C ARG A 196 17.28 -14.86 -9.09
N ASN A 197 17.39 -16.13 -9.48
CA ASN A 197 18.55 -16.63 -10.23
C ASN A 197 18.44 -16.16 -11.66
N ILE A 198 19.20 -15.12 -12.03
CA ILE A 198 19.26 -14.66 -13.41
C ILE A 198 20.34 -15.47 -14.11
N GLU A 199 19.96 -16.48 -14.89
CA GLU A 199 20.87 -17.02 -15.91
C GLU A 199 21.03 -15.93 -16.99
N ILE A 200 22.27 -15.47 -17.20
CA ILE A 200 22.64 -14.46 -18.19
C ILE A 200 22.96 -15.15 -19.52
#